data_AF-A0A182EXG5-F1
#
_entry.id   AF-A0A182EXG5-F1
#
_cell.length_a   1.000
_cell.length_b   1.000
_cell.length_c   1.000
_cell.angle_alpha   90.00
_cell.angle_beta   90.00
_cell.angle_gamma   90.00
#
_symmetry.space_group_name_H-M   'P 1'
#
loop_
_entity.id
_entity.type
_entity.pdbx_description
1 polymer ?
#
loop_
_entity_poly.entity_id
_entity_poly.type
_entity_poly.pdbx_seq_one_letter_code
_entity_poly.pdbx_strand_id
1 'polypeptide(L)'
;VKDAELSWLDARIVRRKTITPGQTQNGDEENPETNGNKEEVEEMEQDIEQIEGKRLSSLKVASADTFCLEPMLSANIPPHQAVFVNDPKLSDVKQLLTSNGFRAEFSSGVLYINNIASIRRNEAGRFHVEGCACEDYYKIRDIVYAQFAVV
;
A
#
# COMPACT_ATOMS: atom_id res chain seq x y z
N VAL A 1 -27.42 -5.97 14.53
CA VAL A 1 -26.06 -5.45 14.27
C VAL A 1 -26.26 -4.22 13.41
N LYS A 2 -25.81 -3.03 13.82
CA LYS A 2 -25.91 -1.82 12.99
C LYS A 2 -24.91 -1.95 11.84
N ASP A 3 -25.36 -1.76 10.62
CA ASP A 3 -24.49 -1.70 9.45
C ASP A 3 -23.51 -0.53 9.62
N ALA A 4 -22.21 -0.83 9.58
CA ALA A 4 -21.18 0.19 9.62
C ALA A 4 -21.04 0.76 8.19
N GLU A 5 -21.22 2.07 8.03
CA GLU A 5 -20.99 2.74 6.76
C GLU A 5 -19.48 2.95 6.57
N LEU A 6 -18.93 2.43 5.47
CA LEU A 6 -17.53 2.62 5.08
C LEU A 6 -17.37 4.00 4.45
N SER A 7 -16.42 4.79 4.95
CA SER A 7 -15.97 6.04 4.33
C SER A 7 -14.46 6.03 4.19
N TRP A 8 -13.95 6.66 3.14
CA TRP A 8 -12.52 6.78 2.86
C TRP A 8 -12.05 8.20 3.21
N LEU A 9 -10.91 8.31 3.89
CA LEU A 9 -10.27 9.57 4.25
C LEU A 9 -8.78 9.49 3.91
N ASP A 10 -8.25 10.54 3.28
CA ASP A 10 -6.82 10.67 3.06
C ASP A 10 -6.11 11.10 4.36
N ALA A 11 -4.90 10.60 4.56
CA ALA A 11 -4.10 10.90 5.75
C ALA A 11 -2.61 11.02 5.44
N ARG A 12 -1.92 11.85 6.22
CA ARG A 12 -0.47 12.02 6.17
C ARG A 12 0.17 11.29 7.34
N ILE A 13 1.32 10.66 7.10
CA ILE A 13 2.13 10.05 8.15
C ILE A 13 2.93 11.14 8.88
N VAL A 14 2.79 11.21 10.20
CA VAL A 14 3.49 12.15 11.08
C VAL A 14 4.25 11.38 12.16
N ARG A 15 5.49 11.80 12.42
CA ARG A 15 6.35 11.23 13.46
C ARG A 15 6.07 11.93 14.78
N ARG A 16 5.56 11.21 15.77
CA ARG A 16 5.34 11.71 17.13
C ARG A 16 6.42 11.16 18.06
N LYS A 17 7.09 12.06 18.78
CA LYS A 17 7.90 11.69 19.94
C LYS A 17 6.94 11.37 21.08
N THR A 18 7.06 10.18 21.66
CA THR A 18 6.27 9.79 22.83
C THR A 18 6.67 10.68 24.01
N ILE A 19 5.91 11.73 24.28
CA ILE A 19 5.91 12.40 25.57
C ILE A 19 5.00 11.60 26.49
N THR A 20 5.61 10.88 27.42
CA THR A 20 4.91 10.24 28.53
C THR A 20 4.13 11.31 29.32
N PRO A 21 2.81 11.17 29.53
CA PRO A 21 2.07 12.09 30.39
C PRO A 21 2.50 11.82 31.84
N GLY A 22 3.44 12.62 32.33
CA GLY A 22 4.01 12.46 33.67
C GLY A 22 5.15 13.41 34.03
N GLN A 23 5.52 14.36 33.17
CA GLN A 23 6.43 15.43 33.56
C GLN A 23 5.84 16.78 33.13
N THR A 24 5.22 17.44 34.10
CA THR A 24 5.05 18.89 34.11
C THR A 24 6.43 19.51 33.88
N GLN A 25 6.61 20.25 32.79
CA GLN A 25 7.67 21.23 32.71
C GLN A 25 7.01 22.60 32.66
N ASN A 26 7.04 23.25 33.82
CA ASN A 26 7.03 24.70 33.91
C ASN A 26 8.13 25.23 32.98
N GLY A 27 7.83 26.30 32.25
CA GLY A 27 8.80 26.97 31.41
C GLY A 27 9.98 27.46 32.24
N ASP A 28 11.11 27.64 31.56
CA ASP A 28 11.91 28.84 31.62
C ASP A 28 12.85 28.86 30.41
N GLU A 29 12.87 30.01 29.72
CA GLU A 29 13.94 30.40 28.82
C GLU A 29 15.23 30.59 29.64
N GLU A 30 16.36 30.08 29.18
CA GLU A 30 17.62 30.81 28.98
C GLU A 30 18.80 29.87 28.65
N ASN A 31 19.78 30.45 27.96
CA ASN A 31 20.90 29.84 27.24
C ASN A 31 22.17 29.74 28.17
N PRO A 32 23.40 29.54 27.67
CA PRO A 32 24.20 28.32 27.83
C PRO A 32 25.46 28.47 28.71
N GLU A 33 26.25 27.38 28.77
CA GLU A 33 27.67 27.27 29.16
C GLU A 33 28.04 27.20 30.65
N THR A 34 28.62 26.08 31.10
CA THR A 34 30.08 25.91 31.32
C THR A 34 30.43 24.64 32.14
N ASN A 35 31.31 23.83 31.55
CA ASN A 35 32.54 23.23 32.08
C ASN A 35 32.64 22.78 33.56
N GLY A 36 33.08 21.53 33.80
CA GLY A 36 33.69 21.14 35.09
C GLY A 36 33.61 19.65 35.43
N ASN A 37 34.77 18.99 35.45
CA ASN A 37 34.99 17.55 35.66
C ASN A 37 34.70 16.98 37.07
N LYS A 38 34.45 15.64 37.06
CA LYS A 38 34.97 14.57 37.95
C LYS A 38 34.23 14.16 39.23
N GLU A 39 34.11 12.81 39.34
CA GLU A 39 34.19 11.95 40.54
C GLU A 39 32.96 12.00 41.48
N GLU A 40 32.33 10.92 41.95
CA GLU A 40 32.68 9.52 42.18
C GLU A 40 31.43 8.61 41.99
N VAL A 41 31.67 7.38 41.56
CA VAL A 41 30.71 6.27 41.60
C VAL A 41 31.02 5.49 42.87
N GLU A 42 30.10 5.44 43.82
CA GLU A 42 30.09 4.40 44.85
C GLU A 42 28.73 3.70 44.90
N GLU A 43 28.85 2.38 44.95
CA GLU A 43 27.85 1.34 44.79
C GLU A 43 26.88 1.26 45.98
N MET A 44 25.66 0.80 45.73
CA MET A 44 25.07 -0.16 46.66
C MET A 44 24.11 -1.08 45.90
N GLU A 45 24.60 -2.28 45.60
CA GLU A 45 23.79 -3.45 45.29
C GLU A 45 22.90 -3.76 46.50
N GLN A 46 21.59 -3.88 46.28
CA GLN A 46 20.69 -4.57 47.22
C GLN A 46 19.78 -5.51 46.44
N ASP A 47 20.25 -6.75 46.42
CA ASP A 47 19.54 -8.01 46.55
C ASP A 47 18.10 -8.12 46.04
N ILE A 48 18.02 -9.02 45.05
CA ILE A 48 16.87 -9.63 44.43
C ILE A 48 16.10 -10.45 45.47
N GLU A 49 14.82 -10.15 45.68
CA GLU A 49 13.72 -11.14 45.64
C GLU A 49 12.37 -10.48 45.98
N GLN A 50 11.49 -10.35 44.98
CA GLN A 50 10.16 -11.00 44.97
C GLN A 50 9.34 -10.53 43.76
N ILE A 51 8.92 -11.52 43.00
CA ILE A 51 8.19 -11.43 41.74
C ILE A 51 6.70 -11.26 42.05
N GLU A 52 6.13 -10.10 41.74
CA GLU A 52 4.68 -9.96 41.54
C GLU A 52 4.37 -9.20 40.24
N GLY A 53 4.16 -9.98 39.18
CA GLY A 53 2.88 -9.95 38.45
C GLY A 53 2.40 -8.66 37.77
N LYS A 54 3.23 -7.65 37.50
CA LYS A 54 2.85 -6.50 36.66
C LYS A 54 3.39 -6.65 35.24
N ARG A 55 2.47 -6.78 34.28
CA ARG A 55 2.67 -6.83 32.83
C ARG A 55 3.86 -5.98 32.34
N LEU A 56 4.99 -6.64 32.10
CA LEU A 56 6.22 -6.01 31.60
C LEU A 56 6.24 -5.74 30.09
N SER A 57 5.10 -5.80 29.38
CA SER A 57 5.10 -5.62 27.93
C SER A 57 4.86 -4.18 27.43
N SER A 58 4.50 -3.22 28.29
CA SER A 58 4.28 -1.82 27.84
C SER A 58 5.36 -0.82 28.25
N LEU A 59 6.41 -1.25 28.95
CA LEU A 59 7.45 -0.35 29.50
C LEU A 59 8.77 -0.36 28.71
N LYS A 60 8.85 -1.05 27.57
CA LYS A 60 10.06 -1.14 26.72
C LYS A 60 9.85 -0.70 25.26
N VAL A 61 9.07 0.35 25.03
CA VAL A 61 9.12 1.11 23.76
C VAL A 61 9.28 2.60 24.05
N ALA A 62 10.16 2.94 24.99
CA ALA A 62 10.59 4.31 25.23
C ALA A 62 11.90 4.55 24.48
N SER A 63 11.77 4.88 23.18
CA SER A 63 12.78 5.48 22.27
C SER A 63 12.61 5.05 20.80
N ALA A 64 11.42 4.60 20.40
CA ALA A 64 11.10 4.46 18.97
C ALA A 64 10.21 5.63 18.54
N ASP A 65 10.70 6.43 17.59
CA ASP A 65 9.88 7.41 16.90
C ASP A 65 8.60 6.75 16.37
N THR A 66 7.46 7.14 16.92
CA THR A 66 6.18 6.50 16.59
C THR A 66 5.54 7.25 15.43
N PHE A 67 5.24 6.56 14.33
CA PHE A 67 4.52 7.14 13.20
C PHE A 67 3.01 7.01 13.41
N CYS A 68 2.27 8.07 13.11
CA CYS A 68 0.82 8.13 13.25
C CYS A 68 0.18 8.76 12.01
N LEU A 69 -1.06 8.39 11.70
CA LEU A 69 -1.83 8.98 10.61
C LEU A 69 -2.60 10.19 11.12
N GLU A 70 -2.45 11.33 10.45
CA GLU A 70 -3.28 12.52 10.66
C GLU A 70 -4.19 12.73 9.44
N PRO A 71 -5.51 12.93 9.63
CA PRO A 71 -6.41 13.21 8.54
C PRO A 71 -5.99 14.45 7.76
N MET A 72 -6.01 14.37 6.42
CA MET A 72 -5.75 15.51 5.57
C MET A 72 -7.06 16.22 5.19
N LEU A 73 -7.02 17.55 5.20
CA LEU A 73 -8.10 18.34 4.62
C LEU A 73 -8.12 18.15 3.11
N SER A 74 -9.31 18.18 2.50
CA SER A 74 -9.47 17.94 1.06
C SER A 74 -8.65 18.89 0.19
N ALA A 75 -8.40 20.11 0.66
CA ALA A 75 -7.57 21.11 -0.04
C ALA A 75 -6.07 20.75 -0.09
N ASN A 76 -5.60 19.86 0.79
CA ASN A 76 -4.20 19.48 0.89
C ASN A 76 -3.90 18.12 0.23
N ILE A 77 -4.92 17.43 -0.28
CA ILE A 77 -4.75 16.17 -1.01
C ILE A 77 -4.08 16.49 -2.35
N PRO A 78 -2.88 15.94 -2.63
CA PRO A 78 -2.23 16.12 -3.92
C PRO A 78 -3.14 15.58 -5.05
N PRO A 79 -3.29 16.30 -6.17
CA PRO A 79 -4.06 15.79 -7.30
C PRO A 79 -3.38 14.52 -7.82
N HIS A 80 -4.10 13.42 -7.76
CA HIS A 80 -3.69 12.17 -8.39
C HIS A 80 -4.45 12.01 -9.71
N GLN A 81 -3.79 11.45 -10.71
CA GLN A 81 -4.46 11.09 -11.94
C GLN A 81 -5.43 9.94 -11.62
N ALA A 82 -6.73 10.21 -11.67
CA ALA A 82 -7.73 9.17 -11.54
C ALA A 82 -7.59 8.21 -12.73
N VAL A 83 -7.13 6.98 -12.45
CA VAL A 83 -7.10 5.90 -13.44
C VAL A 83 -8.40 5.12 -13.28
N PHE A 84 -9.33 5.34 -14.20
CA PHE A 84 -10.53 4.52 -14.29
C PHE A 84 -10.16 3.17 -14.88
N VAL A 85 -10.04 2.16 -14.01
CA VAL A 85 -9.88 0.77 -14.44
C VAL A 85 -11.26 0.31 -14.90
N ASN A 86 -11.49 0.39 -16.21
CA ASN A 86 -12.72 -0.15 -16.78
C ASN A 86 -12.67 -1.69 -16.70
N ASP A 87 -13.83 -2.33 -16.56
CA ASP A 87 -13.89 -3.78 -16.66
C ASP A 87 -13.40 -4.20 -18.07
N PRO A 88 -12.39 -5.07 -18.18
CA PRO A 88 -11.89 -5.50 -19.48
C PRO A 88 -13.02 -6.19 -20.27
N LYS A 89 -13.51 -5.55 -21.34
CA LYS A 89 -14.52 -6.14 -22.24
C LYS A 89 -13.83 -6.79 -23.41
N LEU A 90 -14.23 -8.01 -23.76
CA LEU A 90 -13.74 -8.67 -24.97
C LEU A 90 -14.06 -7.86 -26.25
N SER A 91 -15.12 -7.02 -26.24
CA SER A 91 -15.46 -6.13 -27.36
C SER A 91 -14.34 -5.15 -27.68
N ASP A 92 -13.72 -4.62 -26.63
CA ASP A 92 -12.70 -3.59 -26.73
C ASP A 92 -11.40 -4.24 -27.20
N VAL A 93 -11.11 -5.45 -26.70
CA VAL A 93 -10.02 -6.32 -27.21
C VAL A 93 -10.20 -6.63 -28.69
N LYS A 94 -11.42 -6.97 -29.14
CA LYS A 94 -11.71 -7.20 -30.56
C LYS A 94 -11.40 -5.97 -31.41
N GLN A 95 -11.87 -4.80 -30.99
CA GLN A 95 -11.65 -3.55 -31.72
C GLN A 95 -10.15 -3.20 -31.77
N LEU A 96 -9.43 -3.38 -30.67
CA LEU A 96 -7.99 -3.18 -30.58
C LEU A 96 -7.21 -4.13 -31.50
N LEU A 97 -7.57 -5.41 -31.54
CA LEU A 97 -6.90 -6.38 -32.41
C LEU A 97 -7.20 -6.09 -33.89
N THR A 98 -8.43 -5.66 -34.19
CA THR A 98 -8.84 -5.29 -35.56
C THR A 98 -8.11 -4.04 -36.05
N SER A 99 -7.89 -3.03 -35.19
CA SER A 99 -7.13 -1.83 -35.55
C SER A 99 -5.64 -2.12 -35.78
N ASN A 100 -5.11 -3.17 -35.17
CA ASN A 100 -3.74 -3.67 -35.38
C ASN A 100 -3.63 -4.66 -36.55
N GLY A 101 -4.71 -4.87 -37.33
CA GLY A 101 -4.68 -5.69 -38.55
C GLY A 101 -4.99 -7.18 -38.33
N PHE A 102 -5.40 -7.59 -37.14
CA PHE A 102 -5.82 -8.98 -36.87
C PHE A 102 -7.32 -9.15 -37.10
N ARG A 103 -7.73 -10.26 -37.73
CA ARG A 103 -9.14 -10.62 -37.85
C ARG A 103 -9.59 -11.30 -36.56
N ALA A 104 -10.48 -10.65 -35.81
CA ALA A 104 -11.01 -11.15 -34.55
C ALA A 104 -12.54 -11.38 -34.62
N GLU A 105 -13.01 -12.58 -34.28
CA GLU A 105 -14.40 -12.99 -34.37
C GLU A 105 -14.93 -13.56 -33.05
N PHE A 106 -16.15 -13.17 -32.68
CA PHE A 106 -16.81 -13.69 -31.49
C PHE A 106 -17.58 -14.95 -31.81
N SER A 107 -17.36 -16.00 -31.03
CA SER A 107 -18.15 -17.21 -31.08
C SER A 107 -18.23 -17.84 -29.69
N SER A 108 -19.46 -18.09 -29.21
CA SER A 108 -19.73 -18.77 -27.93
C SER A 108 -18.99 -18.20 -26.70
N GLY A 109 -18.86 -16.88 -26.62
CA GLY A 109 -18.17 -16.21 -25.50
C GLY A 109 -16.64 -16.25 -25.57
N VAL A 110 -16.08 -16.73 -26.69
CA VAL A 110 -14.64 -16.74 -26.99
C VAL A 110 -14.39 -15.82 -28.19
N LEU A 111 -13.29 -15.07 -28.13
CA LEU A 111 -12.80 -14.26 -29.23
C LEU A 111 -11.69 -15.03 -29.96
N TYR A 112 -11.92 -15.39 -31.21
CA TYR A 112 -10.97 -16.09 -32.07
C TYR A 112 -10.22 -15.12 -32.96
N ILE A 113 -8.90 -15.24 -33.04
CA ILE A 113 -8.03 -14.32 -33.77
C ILE A 113 -7.21 -15.06 -34.81
N ASN A 114 -7.42 -14.76 -36.08
CA ASN A 114 -6.74 -15.35 -37.24
C ASN A 114 -6.63 -16.90 -37.23
N ASN A 115 -7.51 -17.59 -36.49
CA ASN A 115 -7.39 -19.03 -36.19
C ASN A 115 -6.06 -19.44 -35.51
N ILE A 116 -5.30 -18.48 -34.96
CA ILE A 116 -4.01 -18.67 -34.30
C ILE A 116 -4.17 -18.65 -32.77
N ALA A 117 -4.97 -17.71 -32.28
CA ALA A 117 -5.19 -17.50 -30.86
C ALA A 117 -6.67 -17.39 -30.53
N SER A 118 -7.00 -17.66 -29.27
CA SER A 118 -8.32 -17.48 -28.69
C SER A 118 -8.21 -16.75 -27.35
N ILE A 119 -9.17 -15.87 -27.07
CA ILE A 119 -9.25 -15.13 -25.82
C ILE A 119 -10.62 -15.38 -25.21
N ARG A 120 -10.67 -15.78 -23.94
CA ARG A 120 -11.92 -15.93 -23.18
C ARG A 120 -11.84 -15.22 -21.85
N ARG A 121 -13.00 -14.86 -21.30
CA ARG A 121 -13.11 -14.34 -19.94
C ARG A 121 -13.48 -15.50 -19.01
N ASN A 122 -12.69 -15.70 -17.96
CA ASN A 122 -12.98 -16.69 -16.91
C ASN A 122 -14.03 -16.15 -15.94
N GLU A 123 -14.58 -17.02 -15.10
CA GLU A 123 -15.59 -16.68 -14.08
C GLU A 123 -15.08 -15.62 -13.09
N ALA A 124 -13.77 -15.61 -12.82
CA ALA A 124 -13.09 -14.58 -12.02
C ALA A 124 -12.90 -13.24 -12.75
N GLY A 125 -13.50 -13.06 -13.93
CA GLY A 125 -13.42 -11.82 -14.71
C GLY A 125 -12.11 -11.58 -15.46
N ARG A 126 -11.14 -12.50 -15.37
CA ARG A 126 -9.81 -12.39 -16.00
C ARG A 126 -9.80 -12.91 -17.44
N PHE A 127 -8.94 -12.33 -18.27
CA PHE A 127 -8.69 -12.84 -19.62
C PHE A 127 -7.73 -14.03 -19.61
N HIS A 128 -8.08 -15.04 -20.40
CA HIS A 128 -7.26 -16.19 -20.70
C HIS A 128 -6.98 -16.21 -22.19
N VAL A 129 -5.70 -16.25 -22.58
CA VAL A 129 -5.23 -16.21 -23.97
C VAL A 129 -4.58 -17.56 -24.28
N GLU A 130 -5.16 -18.30 -25.21
CA GLU A 130 -4.67 -19.61 -25.67
C GLU A 130 -4.31 -19.53 -27.16
N GLY A 131 -3.42 -20.39 -27.63
CA GLY A 131 -3.02 -20.41 -29.04
C GLY A 131 -1.73 -21.17 -29.29
N CYS A 132 -1.39 -21.34 -30.57
CA CYS A 132 -0.13 -21.93 -30.99
C CYS A 132 1.01 -20.92 -30.80
N ALA A 133 2.16 -21.38 -30.28
CA ALA A 133 3.35 -20.54 -30.15
C ALA A 133 3.90 -20.15 -31.53
N CYS A 134 3.67 -18.91 -31.93
CA CYS A 134 4.17 -18.32 -33.17
C CYS A 134 4.36 -16.80 -33.00
N GLU A 135 4.97 -16.16 -33.98
CA GLU A 135 5.24 -14.72 -33.95
C GLU A 135 3.96 -13.89 -33.74
N ASP A 136 2.89 -14.24 -34.45
CA ASP A 136 1.61 -13.53 -34.34
C ASP A 136 0.94 -13.73 -32.97
N TYR A 137 1.08 -14.91 -32.36
CA TYR A 137 0.60 -15.14 -31.00
C TYR A 137 1.28 -14.21 -29.99
N TYR A 138 2.59 -14.02 -30.09
CA TYR A 138 3.31 -13.12 -29.20
C TYR A 138 2.91 -11.65 -29.43
N LYS A 139 2.74 -11.22 -30.69
CA LYS A 139 2.22 -9.88 -31.01
C LYS A 139 0.84 -9.64 -30.41
N ILE A 140 -0.07 -10.60 -30.53
CA ILE A 140 -1.42 -10.53 -29.94
C ILE A 140 -1.32 -10.39 -28.41
N ARG A 141 -0.46 -11.20 -27.78
CA ARG A 141 -0.28 -11.18 -26.33
C ARG A 141 0.26 -9.84 -25.83
N ASP A 142 1.22 -9.26 -26.54
CA ASP A 142 1.82 -7.98 -26.18
C ASP A 142 0.78 -6.84 -26.26
N ILE A 143 -0.06 -6.82 -27.30
CA ILE A 143 -1.15 -5.85 -27.44
C ILE A 143 -2.15 -5.96 -26.27
N VAL A 144 -2.51 -7.18 -25.88
CA VAL A 144 -3.47 -7.42 -24.79
C VAL A 144 -2.86 -7.02 -23.45
N TYR A 145 -1.61 -7.37 -23.18
CA TYR A 145 -0.95 -7.02 -21.91
C TYR A 145 -0.67 -5.53 -21.79
N ALA A 146 -0.30 -4.83 -22.87
CA ALA A 146 -0.06 -3.39 -22.84
C ALA A 146 -1.29 -2.57 -22.37
N GLN A 147 -2.51 -3.05 -22.66
CA GLN A 147 -3.73 -2.33 -22.32
C GLN A 147 -4.45 -2.84 -21.06
N PHE A 148 -4.30 -4.13 -20.73
CA PHE A 148 -5.12 -4.78 -19.68
C PHE A 148 -4.31 -5.43 -18.56
N ALA A 149 -2.98 -5.44 -18.62
CA ALA A 149 -2.15 -5.87 -17.49
C ALA A 149 -1.95 -4.70 -16.52
N VAL A 150 -2.30 -4.92 -15.26
CA VAL A 150 -1.90 -4.03 -14.15
C VAL A 150 -0.64 -4.64 -13.54
N VAL A 151 0.44 -3.86 -13.49
CA VAL A 151 1.72 -4.21 -12.84
C VAL A 151 1.73 -3.70 -11.42
#